data_AF-A0A7S2ELM0-F1
#
_entry.id   AF-A0A7S2ELM0-F1
#
_cell.length_a   1.000
_cell.length_b   1.000
_cell.length_c   1.000
_cell.angle_alpha   90.00
_cell.angle_beta   90.00
_cell.angle_gamma   90.00
#
_symmetry.space_group_name_H-M   'P 1'
#
loop_
_entity.id
_entity.type
_entity.pdbx_description
1 polymer ?
#
loop_
_entity_poly.entity_id
_entity_poly.type
_entity_poly.pdbx_seq_one_letter_code
_entity_poly.pdbx_strand_id
1 'polypeptide(L)'
;SGAALVGFFAQACSCVMNGAMALYETPAFVDPVTGMRVYLLRWCEWAPLAFVMSLLCASIDADSTGGGMALAFRFALCQGLSTTLGLVLSTLSSVRAWWLCFAAAVALHLTLHPLLVMKSLRMLSFSMTSSLSQADLERRNRVLTAGHLIQLITVAWSILVVCYTFSWFFQVSPTVNATLECTADVLSKHFYLNYLIDAHHLIFQSGKKPKVEGAAGRTNDNAQPAPQSSQSKERRATQEISTEPDPAPALAPVPDTRGGQVAVIFSGGDHRATVLIPAEMAWNATLLQAAHRAQLTNGALFKKTQGGDK
;
A
#
# COMPACT_ATOMS: atom_id res chain seq x y z
N SER A 1 13.90 12.99 -4.83
CA SER A 1 14.53 11.78 -4.25
C SER A 1 14.42 10.63 -5.24
N GLY A 2 15.20 9.57 -5.06
CA GLY A 2 15.13 8.38 -5.93
C GLY A 2 13.79 7.64 -5.86
N ALA A 3 13.15 7.54 -4.68
CA ALA A 3 11.88 6.84 -4.53
C ALA A 3 10.75 7.46 -5.37
N ALA A 4 10.56 8.78 -5.30
CA ALA A 4 9.53 9.46 -6.10
C ALA A 4 9.75 9.30 -7.61
N LEU A 5 11.01 9.36 -8.06
CA LEU A 5 11.37 9.14 -9.47
C LEU A 5 11.01 7.71 -9.93
N VAL A 6 11.29 6.71 -9.10
CA VAL A 6 10.99 5.31 -9.43
C VAL A 6 9.48 5.03 -9.39
N GLY A 7 8.74 5.61 -8.44
CA GLY A 7 7.27 5.53 -8.42
C GLY A 7 6.64 6.17 -9.65
N PHE A 8 7.14 7.34 -10.06
CA PHE A 8 6.73 7.97 -11.31
C PHE A 8 7.08 7.13 -12.54
N PHE A 9 8.29 6.54 -12.58
CA PHE A 9 8.71 5.66 -13.66
C PHE A 9 7.80 4.43 -13.78
N ALA A 10 7.48 3.78 -12.67
CA ALA A 10 6.54 2.65 -12.62
C ALA A 10 5.16 3.02 -13.21
N GLN A 11 4.63 4.18 -12.81
CA GLN A 11 3.34 4.67 -13.31
C GLN A 11 3.41 5.02 -14.80
N ALA A 12 4.47 5.70 -15.24
CA ALA A 12 4.67 6.07 -16.64
C ALA A 12 4.78 4.84 -17.54
N CYS A 13 5.58 3.84 -17.16
CA CYS A 13 5.66 2.57 -17.86
C CYS A 13 4.29 1.91 -17.98
N SER A 14 3.53 1.86 -16.89
CA SER A 14 2.19 1.26 -16.91
C SER A 14 1.20 2.02 -17.78
N CYS A 15 1.19 3.34 -17.73
CA CYS A 15 0.34 4.16 -18.59
C CYS A 15 0.69 3.97 -20.07
N VAL A 16 1.98 3.93 -20.41
CA VAL A 16 2.44 3.72 -21.79
C VAL A 16 2.05 2.34 -22.28
N MET A 17 2.29 1.29 -21.49
CA MET A 17 1.98 -0.09 -21.89
C MET A 17 0.47 -0.32 -22.00
N ASN A 18 -0.32 0.16 -21.03
CA ASN A 18 -1.78 0.10 -21.13
C ASN A 18 -2.33 0.91 -22.30
N GLY A 19 -1.78 2.10 -22.58
CA GLY A 19 -2.14 2.90 -23.74
C GLY A 19 -1.79 2.19 -25.05
N ALA A 20 -0.62 1.56 -25.14
CA ALA A 20 -0.23 0.76 -26.29
C ALA A 20 -1.16 -0.44 -26.51
N MET A 21 -1.57 -1.13 -25.44
CA MET A 21 -2.51 -2.25 -25.54
C MET A 21 -3.93 -1.81 -25.94
N ALA A 22 -4.32 -0.58 -25.61
CA ALA A 22 -5.62 -0.03 -25.98
C ALA A 22 -5.65 0.46 -27.44
N LEU A 23 -4.53 0.93 -27.97
CA LEU A 23 -4.43 1.55 -29.30
C LEU A 23 -3.98 0.59 -30.40
N TYR A 24 -3.25 -0.47 -30.05
CA TYR A 24 -2.67 -1.40 -31.02
C TYR A 24 -3.07 -2.84 -30.72
N GLU A 25 -3.14 -3.66 -31.77
CA GLU A 25 -3.27 -5.11 -31.61
C GLU A 25 -2.07 -5.63 -30.82
N THR A 26 -2.33 -6.05 -29.59
CA THR A 26 -1.27 -6.46 -28.67
C THR A 26 -0.82 -7.87 -29.03
N PRO A 27 0.50 -8.10 -29.20
CA PRO A 27 1.00 -9.45 -29.42
C PRO A 27 0.65 -10.32 -28.21
N ALA A 28 -0.07 -11.40 -28.47
CA ALA A 28 -0.47 -12.38 -27.47
C ALA A 28 0.04 -13.76 -27.87
N PHE A 29 0.62 -14.49 -26.91
CA PHE A 29 0.82 -15.92 -27.05
C PHE A 29 -0.40 -16.68 -26.56
N VAL A 30 -0.66 -17.83 -27.17
CA VAL A 30 -1.59 -18.81 -26.61
C VAL A 30 -0.73 -19.86 -25.94
N ASP A 31 -0.85 -19.96 -24.62
CA ASP A 31 -0.17 -21.01 -23.86
C ASP A 31 -0.62 -22.38 -24.39
N PRO A 32 0.29 -23.23 -24.89
CA PRO A 32 -0.06 -24.51 -25.52
C PRO A 32 -0.60 -25.54 -24.52
N VAL A 33 -0.36 -25.37 -23.21
CA VAL A 33 -0.84 -26.28 -22.16
C VAL A 33 -2.21 -25.85 -21.66
N THR A 34 -2.40 -24.55 -21.40
CA THR A 34 -3.65 -24.05 -20.81
C THR A 34 -4.65 -23.51 -21.84
N GLY A 35 -4.21 -23.21 -23.07
CA GLY A 35 -5.01 -22.56 -24.10
C GLY A 35 -5.27 -21.06 -23.85
N MET A 36 -4.68 -20.50 -22.79
CA MET A 36 -4.94 -19.12 -22.37
C MET A 36 -4.14 -18.11 -23.19
N ARG A 37 -4.75 -16.95 -23.46
CA ARG A 37 -4.05 -15.82 -24.07
C ARG A 37 -3.21 -15.08 -23.05
N VAL A 38 -1.94 -14.89 -23.38
CA VAL A 38 -0.91 -14.22 -22.58
C VAL A 38 -0.44 -12.99 -23.33
N TYR A 39 -0.77 -11.80 -22.84
CA TYR A 39 -0.43 -10.52 -23.48
C TYR A 39 1.02 -10.14 -23.18
N LEU A 40 1.91 -10.29 -24.17
CA LEU A 40 3.36 -10.18 -23.96
C LEU A 40 3.79 -8.84 -23.39
N LEU A 41 3.20 -7.75 -23.89
CA LEU A 41 3.58 -6.40 -23.50
C LEU A 41 3.40 -6.16 -21.99
N ARG A 42 2.33 -6.73 -21.41
CA ARG A 42 2.03 -6.66 -19.98
C ARG A 42 3.06 -7.44 -19.16
N TRP A 43 3.46 -8.62 -19.60
CA TRP A 43 4.49 -9.41 -18.92
C TRP A 43 5.87 -8.76 -18.99
N CYS A 44 6.22 -8.16 -20.13
CA CYS A 44 7.43 -7.36 -20.29
C CYS A 44 7.47 -6.14 -19.37
N GLU A 45 6.31 -5.57 -19.04
CA GLU A 45 6.19 -4.51 -18.04
C GLU A 45 6.31 -5.06 -16.61
N TRP A 46 5.56 -6.11 -16.30
CA TRP A 46 5.47 -6.67 -14.96
C TRP A 46 6.79 -7.23 -14.45
N ALA A 47 7.59 -7.90 -15.29
CA ALA A 47 8.84 -8.52 -14.86
C ALA A 47 9.86 -7.52 -14.26
N PRO A 48 10.27 -6.43 -14.95
CA PRO A 48 11.15 -5.43 -14.36
C PRO A 48 10.48 -4.68 -13.21
N LEU A 49 9.16 -4.46 -13.30
CA LEU A 49 8.43 -3.74 -12.27
C LEU A 49 8.36 -4.51 -10.95
N ALA A 50 8.15 -5.84 -11.01
CA ALA A 50 8.15 -6.73 -9.85
C ALA A 50 9.46 -6.62 -9.06
N PHE A 51 10.58 -6.61 -9.79
CA PHE A 51 11.91 -6.42 -9.23
C PHE A 51 12.03 -5.04 -8.57
N VAL A 52 11.77 -3.97 -9.33
CA VAL A 52 11.98 -2.59 -8.87
C VAL A 52 11.11 -2.23 -7.67
N MET A 53 9.81 -2.55 -7.71
CA MET A 53 8.89 -2.26 -6.62
C MET A 53 9.25 -3.04 -5.34
N SER A 54 9.63 -4.31 -5.49
CA SER A 54 10.05 -5.15 -4.37
C SER A 54 11.37 -4.67 -3.77
N LEU A 55 12.32 -4.26 -4.61
CA LEU A 55 13.61 -3.71 -4.17
C LEU A 55 13.40 -2.45 -3.34
N LEU A 56 12.59 -1.52 -3.85
CA LEU A 56 12.25 -0.29 -3.13
C LEU A 56 11.62 -0.59 -1.78
N CYS A 57 10.60 -1.44 -1.73
CA CYS A 57 9.94 -1.84 -0.48
C CYS A 57 10.92 -2.38 0.55
N ALA A 58 11.78 -3.30 0.13
CA ALA A 58 12.72 -3.94 1.02
C ALA A 58 13.91 -3.01 1.37
N SER A 59 14.17 -1.97 0.58
CA SER A 59 15.25 -1.01 0.82
C SER A 59 14.92 0.07 1.87
N ILE A 60 13.63 0.42 2.09
CA ILE A 60 13.23 1.53 2.98
C ILE A 60 13.77 1.37 4.41
N ASP A 61 13.87 0.14 4.90
CA ASP A 61 14.37 -0.20 6.24
C ASP A 61 15.55 -1.18 6.17
N ALA A 62 16.27 -1.24 5.05
CA ALA A 62 17.38 -2.17 4.85
C ALA A 62 18.41 -2.07 5.99
N ASP A 63 18.76 -0.85 6.42
CA ASP A 63 19.71 -0.60 7.51
C ASP A 63 19.25 -1.15 8.86
N SER A 64 17.94 -1.35 9.05
CA SER A 64 17.36 -1.93 10.26
C SER A 64 17.21 -3.45 10.17
N THR A 65 17.39 -4.05 8.99
CA THR A 65 17.41 -5.50 8.81
C THR A 65 18.85 -5.99 8.93
N GLY A 66 19.13 -7.01 9.75
CA GLY A 66 20.49 -7.59 9.84
C GLY A 66 21.06 -8.13 8.52
N GLY A 67 20.23 -8.24 7.46
CA GLY A 67 20.65 -8.63 6.12
C GLY A 67 20.89 -7.48 5.14
N GLY A 68 20.60 -6.23 5.54
CA GLY A 68 20.87 -5.03 4.76
C GLY A 68 20.27 -5.04 3.34
N MET A 69 20.93 -4.30 2.45
CA MET A 69 20.55 -4.21 1.04
C MET A 69 20.66 -5.55 0.28
N ALA A 70 21.54 -6.45 0.72
CA ALA A 70 21.69 -7.77 0.10
C ALA A 70 20.44 -8.64 0.28
N LEU A 71 19.76 -8.52 1.43
CA LEU A 71 18.47 -9.19 1.64
C LEU A 71 17.39 -8.60 0.74
N ALA A 72 17.31 -7.27 0.65
CA ALA A 72 16.37 -6.57 -0.22
C ALA A 72 16.52 -6.98 -1.70
N PHE A 73 17.78 -7.03 -2.18
CA PHE A 73 18.09 -7.44 -3.55
C PHE A 73 17.69 -8.88 -3.84
N ARG A 74 17.94 -9.82 -2.91
CA ARG A 74 17.54 -11.23 -3.07
C ARG A 74 16.02 -11.38 -3.23
N PHE A 75 15.24 -10.70 -2.40
CA PHE A 75 13.78 -10.75 -2.52
C PHE A 75 13.28 -10.13 -3.83
N ALA A 76 13.83 -8.97 -4.21
CA ALA A 76 13.52 -8.33 -5.47
C ALA A 76 13.82 -9.25 -6.67
N LEU A 77 14.97 -9.90 -6.66
CA LEU A 77 15.37 -10.86 -7.69
C LEU A 77 14.41 -12.05 -7.76
N CYS A 78 14.02 -12.63 -6.62
CA CYS A 78 13.04 -13.71 -6.60
C CYS A 78 11.70 -13.28 -7.22
N GLN A 79 11.21 -12.07 -6.93
CA GLN A 79 9.95 -11.60 -7.51
C GLN A 79 10.08 -11.32 -9.01
N GLY A 80 11.16 -10.67 -9.46
CA GLY A 80 11.42 -10.47 -10.90
C GLY A 80 11.53 -11.79 -11.67
N LEU A 81 12.25 -12.77 -11.11
CA LEU A 81 12.37 -14.10 -11.71
C LEU A 81 11.04 -14.86 -11.69
N SER A 82 10.27 -14.80 -10.60
CA SER A 82 8.93 -15.40 -10.52
C SER A 82 8.04 -14.91 -11.66
N THR A 83 7.96 -13.60 -11.85
CA THR A 83 7.17 -13.00 -12.94
C THR A 83 7.73 -13.34 -14.32
N THR A 84 9.06 -13.39 -14.48
CA THR A 84 9.69 -13.80 -15.74
C THR A 84 9.38 -15.26 -16.08
N LEU A 85 9.37 -16.17 -15.11
CA LEU A 85 8.97 -17.56 -15.33
C LEU A 85 7.50 -17.67 -15.75
N GLY A 86 6.62 -16.83 -15.21
CA GLY A 86 5.23 -16.74 -15.67
C GLY A 86 5.10 -16.39 -17.15
N LEU A 87 5.97 -15.51 -17.67
CA LEU A 87 6.06 -15.25 -19.11
C LEU A 87 6.52 -16.49 -19.90
N VAL A 88 7.57 -17.16 -19.40
CA VAL A 88 8.15 -18.36 -20.04
C VAL A 88 7.12 -19.49 -20.16
N LEU A 89 6.18 -19.64 -19.22
CA LEU A 89 5.13 -20.67 -19.28
C LEU A 89 4.41 -20.71 -20.63
N SER A 90 4.10 -19.54 -21.20
CA SER A 90 3.40 -19.43 -22.48
C SER A 90 4.17 -20.00 -23.68
N THR A 91 5.47 -20.26 -23.51
CA THR A 91 6.35 -20.79 -24.56
C THR A 91 6.62 -22.30 -24.42
N LEU A 92 6.17 -22.92 -23.32
CA LEU A 92 6.48 -24.32 -22.99
C LEU A 92 5.41 -25.27 -23.50
N SER A 93 5.70 -26.00 -24.58
CA SER A 93 4.77 -27.01 -25.13
C SER A 93 4.74 -28.32 -24.32
N SER A 94 5.74 -28.58 -23.47
CA SER A 94 5.80 -29.78 -22.65
C SER A 94 5.08 -29.55 -21.32
N VAL A 95 4.00 -30.30 -21.07
CA VAL A 95 3.22 -30.25 -19.81
C VAL A 95 4.11 -30.44 -18.57
N ARG A 96 5.12 -31.32 -18.64
CA ARG A 96 6.05 -31.53 -17.52
C ARG A 96 6.93 -30.29 -17.26
N ALA A 97 7.51 -29.73 -18.32
CA ALA A 97 8.34 -28.53 -18.20
C ALA A 97 7.51 -27.34 -17.70
N TRP A 98 6.26 -27.23 -18.18
CA TRP A 98 5.30 -26.22 -17.74
C TRP A 98 5.03 -26.32 -16.23
N TRP A 99 4.71 -27.51 -15.71
CA TRP A 99 4.47 -27.68 -14.27
C TRP A 99 5.70 -27.39 -13.40
N LEU A 100 6.89 -27.79 -13.85
CA LEU A 100 8.13 -27.48 -13.14
C LEU A 100 8.40 -25.96 -13.12
N CYS A 101 8.21 -25.29 -14.26
CA CYS A 101 8.36 -23.84 -14.37
C CYS A 101 7.32 -23.12 -13.48
N PHE A 102 6.07 -23.58 -13.48
CA PHE A 102 5.00 -23.01 -12.65
C PHE A 102 5.30 -23.18 -11.16
N ALA A 103 5.69 -24.39 -10.74
CA ALA A 103 6.07 -24.66 -9.36
C ALA A 103 7.26 -23.78 -8.92
N ALA A 104 8.26 -23.59 -9.80
CA ALA A 104 9.37 -22.68 -9.52
C ALA A 104 8.92 -21.22 -9.42
N ALA A 105 8.04 -20.75 -10.31
CA ALA A 105 7.48 -19.40 -10.26
C ALA A 105 6.73 -19.14 -8.95
N VAL A 106 5.88 -20.09 -8.53
CA VAL A 106 5.14 -20.01 -7.26
C VAL A 106 6.09 -20.06 -6.07
N ALA A 107 7.06 -20.98 -6.05
CA ALA A 107 8.04 -21.05 -4.95
C ALA A 107 8.83 -19.75 -4.79
N LEU A 108 9.24 -19.12 -5.90
CA LEU A 108 9.88 -17.81 -5.90
C LEU A 108 8.93 -16.71 -5.41
N HIS A 109 7.67 -16.70 -5.83
CA HIS A 109 6.67 -15.76 -5.35
C HIS A 109 6.49 -15.88 -3.83
N LEU A 110 6.38 -17.11 -3.32
CA LEU A 110 6.14 -17.40 -1.90
C LEU A 110 7.26 -16.88 -0.99
N THR A 111 8.45 -16.59 -1.51
CA THR A 111 9.53 -15.94 -0.73
C THR A 111 9.13 -14.56 -0.17
N LEU A 112 8.08 -13.93 -0.72
CA LEU A 112 7.55 -12.68 -0.23
C LEU A 112 6.88 -12.79 1.15
N HIS A 113 6.26 -13.95 1.46
CA HIS A 113 5.52 -14.12 2.72
C HIS A 113 6.42 -14.19 3.96
N PRO A 114 7.56 -14.90 3.97
CA PRO A 114 8.52 -14.81 5.08
C PRO A 114 8.98 -13.37 5.36
N LEU A 115 9.23 -12.58 4.31
CA LEU A 115 9.59 -11.16 4.46
C LEU A 115 8.45 -10.35 5.10
N LEU A 116 7.21 -10.58 4.66
CA LEU A 116 6.02 -9.98 5.27
C LEU A 116 5.92 -10.35 6.75
N VAL A 117 6.03 -11.63 7.11
CA VAL A 117 5.97 -12.09 8.51
C VAL A 117 7.08 -11.43 9.34
N MET A 118 8.31 -11.42 8.85
CA MET A 118 9.43 -10.76 9.54
C MET A 118 9.15 -9.28 9.81
N LYS A 119 8.60 -8.55 8.83
CA LYS A 119 8.27 -7.12 8.98
C LYS A 119 7.07 -6.92 9.91
N SER A 120 6.04 -7.75 9.82
CA SER A 120 4.88 -7.73 10.71
C SER A 120 5.26 -7.96 12.17
N LEU A 121 6.13 -8.92 12.45
CA LEU A 121 6.64 -9.17 13.81
C LEU A 121 7.40 -7.95 14.36
N ARG A 122 8.16 -7.24 13.52
CA ARG A 122 8.84 -6.01 13.95
C ARG A 122 7.86 -4.87 14.20
N MET A 123 6.85 -4.68 13.35
CA MET A 123 5.81 -3.68 13.59
C MET A 123 5.12 -3.91 14.95
N LEU A 124 4.82 -5.16 15.28
CA LEU A 124 4.26 -5.54 16.58
C LEU A 124 5.20 -5.20 17.75
N SER A 125 6.51 -5.45 17.61
CA SER A 125 7.49 -5.13 18.66
C SER A 125 7.55 -3.64 19.00
N PHE A 126 7.37 -2.75 18.02
CA PHE A 126 7.34 -1.30 18.24
C PHE A 126 6.02 -0.79 18.82
N SER A 127 4.94 -1.58 18.73
CA SER A 127 3.65 -1.19 19.33
C SER A 127 3.68 -1.27 20.86
N MET A 128 4.62 -2.02 21.45
CA MET A 128 4.70 -2.28 22.88
C MET A 128 5.56 -1.27 23.66
N THR A 129 6.24 -0.35 22.97
CA THR A 129 7.12 0.66 23.60
C THR A 129 6.40 2.01 23.73
N SER A 130 6.17 2.45 24.97
CA SER A 130 5.35 3.62 25.32
C SER A 130 6.13 4.94 25.48
N SER A 131 7.45 4.89 25.63
CA SER A 131 8.31 6.09 25.66
C SER A 131 9.45 5.94 24.64
N LEU A 132 9.39 6.74 23.57
CA LEU A 132 10.36 6.70 22.50
C LEU A 132 11.02 8.07 22.36
N SER A 133 12.34 8.07 22.19
CA SER A 133 13.06 9.28 21.78
C SER A 133 12.57 9.74 20.39
N GLN A 134 12.82 11.00 20.02
CA GLN A 134 12.48 11.49 18.68
C GLN A 134 13.13 10.64 17.57
N ALA A 135 14.37 10.19 17.78
CA ALA A 135 15.07 9.32 16.83
C ALA A 135 14.39 7.94 16.71
N ASP A 136 13.90 7.39 17.82
CA ASP A 136 13.16 6.13 17.82
C ASP A 136 11.79 6.26 17.17
N LEU A 137 11.13 7.42 17.31
CA LEU A 137 9.86 7.71 16.64
C LEU A 137 10.04 7.73 15.12
N GLU A 138 11.08 8.40 14.61
CA GLU A 138 11.40 8.38 13.17
C GLU A 138 11.72 6.97 12.67
N ARG A 139 12.46 6.19 13.47
CA ARG A 139 12.76 4.78 13.15
C ARG A 139 11.49 3.94 13.12
N ARG A 140 10.60 4.10 14.11
CA ARG A 140 9.30 3.43 14.17
C ARG A 140 8.45 3.75 12.95
N ASN A 141 8.34 5.03 12.58
CA ASN A 141 7.59 5.45 11.40
C ASN A 141 8.14 4.83 10.11
N ARG A 142 9.47 4.81 9.93
CA ARG A 142 10.10 4.12 8.78
C ARG A 142 9.76 2.63 8.73
N VAL A 143 9.83 1.93 9.85
CA VAL A 143 9.50 0.49 9.93
C VAL A 143 8.02 0.23 9.63
N LEU A 144 7.11 1.04 10.17
CA LEU A 144 5.67 0.92 9.92
C LEU A 144 5.35 1.18 8.44
N THR A 145 5.90 2.24 7.85
CA THR A 145 5.70 2.53 6.44
C THR A 145 6.25 1.43 5.53
N ALA A 146 7.46 0.92 5.81
CA ALA A 146 8.03 -0.20 5.07
C ALA A 146 7.20 -1.49 5.23
N GLY A 147 6.62 -1.70 6.41
CA GLY A 147 5.73 -2.81 6.73
C GLY A 147 4.41 -2.75 5.97
N HIS A 148 3.75 -1.59 5.93
CA HIS A 148 2.54 -1.40 5.14
C HIS A 148 2.80 -1.54 3.64
N LEU A 149 3.92 -1.00 3.14
CA LEU A 149 4.26 -1.08 1.73
C LEU A 149 4.54 -2.53 1.29
N ILE A 150 5.25 -3.33 2.11
CA ILE A 150 5.43 -4.76 1.80
C ILE A 150 4.12 -5.53 1.86
N GLN A 151 3.23 -5.20 2.81
CA GLN A 151 1.93 -5.84 2.95
C GLN A 151 1.07 -5.58 1.72
N LEU A 152 1.04 -4.32 1.26
CA LEU A 152 0.32 -3.92 0.06
C LEU A 152 0.83 -4.68 -1.18
N ILE A 153 2.14 -4.70 -1.41
CA ILE A 153 2.73 -5.47 -2.51
C ILE A 153 2.37 -6.95 -2.37
N THR A 154 2.54 -7.54 -1.20
CA THR A 154 2.27 -8.97 -1.01
C THR A 154 0.82 -9.30 -1.36
N VAL A 155 -0.13 -8.53 -0.84
CA VAL A 155 -1.56 -8.74 -1.12
C VAL A 155 -1.87 -8.55 -2.61
N ALA A 156 -1.42 -7.44 -3.21
CA ALA A 156 -1.71 -7.14 -4.61
C ALA A 156 -1.18 -8.21 -5.57
N TRP A 157 0.08 -8.62 -5.37
CA TRP A 157 0.72 -9.62 -6.23
C TRP A 157 0.16 -11.01 -5.99
N SER A 158 -0.19 -11.38 -4.74
CA SER A 158 -0.87 -12.64 -4.47
C SER A 158 -2.27 -12.68 -5.11
N ILE A 159 -3.01 -11.56 -5.14
CA ILE A 159 -4.28 -11.49 -5.88
C ILE A 159 -4.07 -11.79 -7.36
N LEU A 160 -3.04 -11.19 -8.00
CA LEU A 160 -2.72 -11.48 -9.40
C LEU A 160 -2.38 -12.96 -9.63
N VAL A 161 -1.55 -13.56 -8.77
CA VAL A 161 -1.19 -14.98 -8.86
C VAL A 161 -2.42 -15.88 -8.70
N VAL A 162 -3.30 -15.55 -7.74
CA VAL A 162 -4.56 -16.29 -7.53
C VAL A 162 -5.50 -16.12 -8.71
N CYS A 163 -5.69 -14.91 -9.23
CA CYS A 163 -6.51 -14.66 -10.41
C CYS A 163 -5.98 -15.42 -11.63
N TYR A 164 -4.67 -15.39 -11.86
CA TYR A 164 -4.03 -16.10 -12.95
C TYR A 164 -4.23 -17.62 -12.84
N THR A 165 -3.99 -18.18 -11.65
CA THR A 165 -4.20 -19.61 -11.37
C THR A 165 -5.68 -20.00 -11.51
N PHE A 166 -6.58 -19.17 -11.02
CA PHE A 166 -8.03 -19.38 -11.09
C PHE A 166 -8.51 -19.37 -12.54
N SER A 167 -8.08 -18.37 -13.33
CA SER A 167 -8.47 -18.24 -14.73
C SER A 167 -8.11 -19.47 -15.56
N TRP A 168 -7.05 -20.18 -15.18
CA TRP A 168 -6.68 -21.46 -15.79
C TRP A 168 -7.62 -22.61 -15.42
N PHE A 169 -7.89 -22.81 -14.14
CA PHE A 169 -8.73 -23.93 -13.68
C PHE A 169 -10.19 -23.80 -14.12
N PHE A 170 -10.68 -22.56 -14.26
CA PHE A 170 -12.09 -22.29 -14.55
C PHE A 170 -12.35 -21.76 -15.97
N GLN A 171 -11.32 -21.71 -16.83
CA GLN A 171 -11.43 -21.24 -18.21
C GLN A 171 -12.18 -19.91 -18.32
N VAL A 172 -11.82 -18.96 -17.46
CA VAL A 172 -12.44 -17.64 -17.40
C VAL A 172 -12.29 -16.96 -18.76
N SER A 173 -13.38 -16.33 -19.24
CA SER A 173 -13.35 -15.67 -20.56
C SER A 173 -12.18 -14.66 -20.65
N PRO A 174 -11.51 -14.55 -21.81
CA PRO A 174 -10.35 -13.67 -21.95
C PRO A 174 -10.62 -12.21 -21.56
N THR A 175 -11.83 -11.72 -21.83
CA THR A 175 -12.26 -10.36 -21.49
C THR A 175 -12.37 -10.15 -19.99
N VAL A 176 -12.96 -11.10 -19.26
CA VAL A 176 -13.08 -11.02 -17.80
C VAL A 176 -11.70 -11.12 -17.17
N ASN A 177 -10.85 -12.05 -17.61
CA ASN A 177 -9.49 -12.18 -17.09
C ASN A 177 -8.67 -10.90 -17.32
N ALA A 178 -8.70 -10.35 -18.53
CA ALA A 178 -7.99 -9.11 -18.86
C ALA A 178 -8.48 -7.91 -18.01
N THR A 179 -9.78 -7.85 -17.72
CA THR A 179 -10.39 -6.79 -16.88
C THR A 179 -9.97 -6.93 -15.43
N LEU A 180 -9.99 -8.15 -14.87
CA LEU A 180 -9.55 -8.42 -13.50
C LEU A 180 -8.07 -8.09 -13.32
N GLU A 181 -7.22 -8.56 -14.22
CA GLU A 181 -5.80 -8.25 -14.23
C GLU A 181 -5.55 -6.74 -14.32
N CYS A 182 -6.22 -6.05 -15.24
CA CYS A 182 -6.09 -4.60 -15.40
C CYS A 182 -6.52 -3.83 -14.14
N THR A 183 -7.62 -4.25 -13.52
CA THR A 183 -8.15 -3.62 -12.30
C THR A 183 -7.17 -3.80 -11.13
N ALA A 184 -6.70 -5.04 -10.92
CA ALA A 184 -5.73 -5.34 -9.88
C ALA A 184 -4.41 -4.59 -10.10
N ASP A 185 -3.95 -4.50 -11.35
CA ASP A 185 -2.76 -3.79 -11.75
C ASP A 185 -2.83 -2.28 -11.42
N VAL A 186 -3.87 -1.60 -11.90
CA VAL A 186 -4.07 -0.16 -11.66
C VAL A 186 -4.21 0.15 -10.18
N LEU A 187 -5.02 -0.63 -9.46
CA LEU A 187 -5.21 -0.43 -8.01
C LEU A 187 -3.89 -0.61 -7.25
N SER A 188 -3.15 -1.67 -7.56
CA SER A 188 -1.88 -1.96 -6.88
C SER A 188 -0.87 -0.83 -7.05
N LYS A 189 -0.72 -0.29 -8.26
CA LYS A 189 0.20 0.81 -8.57
C LYS A 189 -0.25 2.13 -7.96
N HIS A 190 -1.54 2.42 -8.00
CA HIS A 190 -2.10 3.62 -7.37
C HIS A 190 -1.82 3.65 -5.87
N PHE A 191 -2.17 2.56 -5.16
CA PHE A 191 -1.89 2.47 -3.73
C PHE A 191 -0.39 2.52 -3.46
N TYR A 192 0.41 1.81 -4.26
CA TYR A 192 1.86 1.78 -4.09
C TYR A 192 2.47 3.18 -4.18
N LEU A 193 2.09 3.97 -5.18
CA LEU A 193 2.58 5.33 -5.38
C LEU A 193 2.22 6.23 -4.20
N ASN A 194 0.97 6.16 -3.70
CA ASN A 194 0.54 6.96 -2.55
C ASN A 194 1.40 6.66 -1.32
N TYR A 195 1.59 5.37 -0.98
CA TYR A 195 2.43 4.99 0.16
C TYR A 195 3.90 5.36 -0.03
N LEU A 196 4.41 5.33 -1.27
CA LEU A 196 5.78 5.74 -1.59
C LEU A 196 5.98 7.25 -1.39
N ILE A 197 4.98 8.06 -1.75
CA ILE A 197 4.96 9.50 -1.51
C ILE A 197 4.92 9.79 0.00
N ASP A 198 4.08 9.07 0.75
CA ASP A 198 4.02 9.20 2.21
C ASP A 198 5.36 8.83 2.86
N ALA A 199 5.97 7.72 2.43
CA ALA A 199 7.30 7.31 2.87
C ALA A 199 8.36 8.39 2.58
N HIS A 200 8.27 8.99 1.40
CA HIS A 200 9.16 10.07 0.99
C HIS A 200 9.03 11.29 1.91
N HIS A 201 7.81 11.74 2.19
CA HIS A 201 7.59 12.88 3.08
C HIS A 201 8.13 12.60 4.48
N LEU A 202 7.88 11.41 5.02
CA LEU A 202 8.40 10.99 6.33
C LEU A 202 9.94 10.99 6.38
N ILE A 203 10.62 10.52 5.34
CA ILE A 203 12.08 10.45 5.33
C ILE A 203 12.72 11.83 5.16
N PHE A 204 12.21 12.67 4.26
CA PHE A 204 12.88 13.91 3.86
C PHE A 204 12.42 15.17 4.61
N GLN A 205 11.22 15.18 5.20
CA GLN A 205 10.76 16.33 5.99
C GLN A 205 11.33 16.32 7.42
N SER A 206 11.68 15.15 7.96
CA SER A 206 12.30 14.99 9.29
C SER A 206 13.62 15.76 9.46
N GLY A 207 14.33 16.04 8.36
CA GLY A 207 15.58 16.81 8.38
C GLY A 207 15.40 18.33 8.50
N LYS A 208 14.21 18.86 8.21
CA LYS A 208 13.92 20.29 8.41
C LYS A 208 13.48 20.49 9.85
N LYS A 209 14.46 20.53 10.79
CA LYS A 209 14.20 21.11 12.11
C LYS A 209 13.55 22.47 11.88
N PRO A 210 12.38 22.77 12.48
CA PRO A 210 11.88 24.13 12.46
C PRO A 210 13.04 24.98 12.96
N LYS A 211 13.48 25.93 12.13
CA LYS A 211 14.42 26.96 12.56
C LYS A 211 13.69 27.56 13.74
N VAL A 212 14.15 27.27 14.96
CA VAL A 212 13.72 27.99 16.15
C VAL A 212 14.25 29.38 15.88
N GLU A 213 13.46 30.18 15.15
CA GLU A 213 13.71 31.59 14.98
C GLU A 213 13.81 32.12 16.39
N GLY A 214 15.02 32.50 16.76
CA GLY A 214 15.37 32.85 18.11
C GLY A 214 14.39 33.88 18.62
N ALA A 215 13.53 33.46 19.54
CA ALA A 215 13.04 34.31 20.61
C ALA A 215 14.18 34.61 21.62
N ALA A 216 15.41 34.78 21.12
CA ALA A 216 16.51 35.40 21.84
C ALA A 216 16.38 36.90 21.58
N GLY A 217 15.50 37.56 22.34
CA GLY A 217 15.27 38.99 22.15
C GLY A 217 14.17 39.59 23.00
N ARG A 218 14.07 39.23 24.28
CA ARG A 218 13.57 40.13 25.35
C ARG A 218 14.07 39.62 26.69
N THR A 219 15.32 39.97 26.99
CA THR A 219 15.81 40.14 28.35
C THR A 219 14.87 41.09 29.08
N ASN A 220 14.05 40.54 29.98
CA ASN A 220 13.37 41.34 30.99
C ASN A 220 14.31 41.36 32.20
N ASP A 221 15.27 42.28 32.16
CA ASP A 221 15.97 42.72 33.35
C ASP A 221 14.98 43.51 34.19
N ASN A 222 14.31 42.83 35.12
CA ASN A 222 13.89 43.49 36.35
C ASN A 222 13.78 42.48 37.48
N ALA A 223 14.73 42.61 38.39
CA ALA A 223 14.85 41.89 39.64
C ALA A 223 13.75 42.29 40.62
N GLN A 224 13.24 41.32 41.38
CA GLN A 224 12.73 41.56 42.72
C GLN A 224 12.90 40.29 43.58
N PRO A 225 13.47 40.37 44.80
CA PRO A 225 13.71 39.20 45.64
C PRO A 225 12.61 38.97 46.69
N ALA A 226 12.30 37.68 46.92
CA ALA A 226 11.71 37.03 48.12
C ALA A 226 10.25 37.42 48.52
N PRO A 227 9.47 36.61 49.29
CA PRO A 227 9.83 35.46 50.14
C PRO A 227 8.92 34.21 50.07
N GLN A 228 9.32 33.19 50.84
CA GLN A 228 8.68 31.90 51.10
C GLN A 228 7.26 31.98 51.70
N SER A 229 6.37 31.04 51.36
CA SER A 229 5.66 30.17 52.33
C SER A 229 4.61 29.26 51.67
N SER A 230 4.77 27.96 51.94
CA SER A 230 3.79 26.96 52.41
C SER A 230 2.31 26.94 51.92
N GLN A 231 1.84 25.69 51.78
CA GLN A 231 0.44 25.18 51.75
C GLN A 231 -0.16 25.01 50.35
N SER A 232 -0.19 23.77 49.82
CA SER A 232 -1.16 22.70 50.16
C SER A 232 -2.62 23.13 50.00
N LYS A 233 -3.19 22.92 48.80
CA LYS A 233 -4.56 22.43 48.67
C LYS A 233 -4.84 21.86 47.29
N GLU A 234 -4.63 20.56 47.23
CA GLU A 234 -5.30 19.58 46.39
C GLU A 234 -6.78 19.96 46.16
N ARG A 235 -7.14 20.34 44.93
CA ARG A 235 -8.52 20.36 44.44
C ARG A 235 -8.64 19.37 43.30
N ARG A 236 -9.03 18.16 43.68
CA ARG A 236 -9.51 17.10 42.79
C ARG A 236 -10.88 17.54 42.25
N ALA A 237 -10.93 17.96 41.01
CA ALA A 237 -12.19 18.14 40.30
C ALA A 237 -12.58 16.79 39.69
N THR A 238 -13.58 16.15 40.29
CA THR A 238 -14.32 15.03 39.71
C THR A 238 -15.12 15.59 38.53
N GLN A 239 -14.67 15.32 37.30
CA GLN A 239 -15.44 15.58 36.11
C GLN A 239 -16.27 14.32 35.83
N GLU A 240 -17.57 14.37 36.16
CA GLU A 240 -18.55 13.38 35.72
C GLU A 240 -18.66 13.45 34.20
N ILE A 241 -18.14 12.42 33.52
CA ILE A 241 -18.40 12.18 32.11
C ILE A 241 -19.79 11.57 32.03
N SER A 242 -20.77 12.39 31.65
CA SER A 242 -22.08 11.92 31.20
C SER A 242 -21.89 11.16 29.89
N THR A 243 -22.06 9.84 29.92
CA THR A 243 -22.16 9.01 28.73
C THR A 243 -23.56 9.16 28.14
N GLU A 244 -23.69 10.03 27.15
CA GLU A 244 -24.83 10.03 26.23
C GLU A 244 -24.70 8.79 25.31
N PRO A 245 -25.77 7.97 25.15
CA PRO A 245 -25.71 6.79 24.30
C PRO A 245 -25.61 7.20 22.82
N ASP A 246 -24.63 6.63 22.12
CA ASP A 246 -24.44 6.77 20.68
C ASP A 246 -25.75 6.43 19.92
N PRO A 247 -26.20 7.27 18.97
CA PRO A 247 -27.35 6.94 18.15
C PRO A 247 -27.05 5.69 17.31
N ALA A 248 -27.98 4.75 17.33
CA ALA A 248 -27.87 3.48 16.59
C ALA A 248 -27.48 3.71 15.12
N PRO A 249 -26.60 2.87 14.54
CA PRO A 249 -26.17 3.01 13.16
C PRO A 249 -27.39 2.93 12.23
N ALA A 250 -27.62 4.01 11.48
CA ALA A 250 -28.64 4.05 10.45
C ALA A 250 -28.39 2.92 9.44
N LEU A 251 -29.42 2.09 9.23
CA LEU A 251 -29.44 1.03 8.23
C LEU A 251 -28.99 1.58 6.88
N ALA A 252 -28.01 0.92 6.27
CA ALA A 252 -27.48 1.29 4.97
C ALA A 252 -28.61 1.28 3.91
N PRO A 253 -28.70 2.30 3.04
CA PRO A 253 -29.71 2.33 1.99
C PRO A 253 -29.48 1.17 1.01
N VAL A 254 -30.56 0.46 0.70
CA VAL A 254 -30.63 -0.55 -0.36
C VAL A 254 -30.34 0.13 -1.70
N PRO A 255 -29.39 -0.36 -2.51
CA PRO A 255 -29.08 0.27 -3.79
C PRO A 255 -30.28 0.16 -4.75
N ASP A 256 -30.76 1.30 -5.24
CA ASP A 256 -31.82 1.37 -6.27
C ASP A 256 -31.22 0.98 -7.63
N THR A 257 -31.53 -0.23 -8.08
CA THR A 257 -31.08 -0.76 -9.37
C THR A 257 -32.09 -0.42 -10.46
N ARG A 258 -32.09 0.82 -10.95
CA ARG A 258 -32.80 1.20 -12.19
C ARG A 258 -31.79 1.50 -13.29
N GLY A 259 -31.74 0.65 -14.31
CA GLY A 259 -30.98 0.91 -15.54
C GLY A 259 -29.62 0.20 -15.70
N GLY A 260 -29.35 -0.86 -14.92
CA GLY A 260 -28.11 -1.65 -15.11
C GLY A 260 -26.82 -0.92 -14.74
N GLN A 261 -26.92 0.21 -14.03
CA GLN A 261 -25.79 0.94 -13.46
C GLN A 261 -25.97 1.09 -11.94
N VAL A 262 -24.86 1.10 -11.22
CA VAL A 262 -24.79 1.30 -9.78
C VAL A 262 -24.07 2.62 -9.53
N ALA A 263 -24.69 3.50 -8.74
CA ALA A 263 -24.08 4.75 -8.32
C ALA A 263 -23.16 4.53 -7.11
N VAL A 264 -21.88 4.83 -7.27
CA VAL A 264 -20.90 4.83 -6.18
C VAL A 264 -20.67 6.25 -5.74
N ILE A 265 -20.97 6.52 -4.47
CA ILE A 265 -20.76 7.83 -3.88
C ILE A 265 -19.43 7.80 -3.11
N PHE A 266 -18.51 8.66 -3.50
CA PHE A 266 -17.28 8.98 -2.77
C PHE A 266 -17.52 10.26 -1.98
N SER A 267 -17.37 10.17 -0.65
CA SER A 267 -17.45 11.33 0.24
C SER A 267 -16.10 11.51 0.93
N GLY A 268 -15.54 12.72 0.86
CA GLY A 268 -14.30 13.09 1.53
C GLY A 268 -14.29 14.58 1.89
N GLY A 269 -14.39 14.91 3.18
CA GLY A 269 -14.60 16.29 3.64
C GLY A 269 -15.95 16.85 3.15
N ASP A 270 -15.95 18.10 2.68
CA ASP A 270 -17.13 18.78 2.13
C ASP A 270 -17.43 18.42 0.67
N HIS A 271 -16.65 17.51 0.06
CA HIS A 271 -16.80 17.13 -1.34
C HIS A 271 -17.47 15.77 -1.48
N ARG A 272 -18.41 15.71 -2.44
CA ARG A 272 -19.18 14.51 -2.80
C ARG A 272 -19.05 14.29 -4.31
N ALA A 273 -18.58 13.12 -4.70
CA ALA A 273 -18.52 12.70 -6.11
C ALA A 273 -19.36 11.44 -6.30
N THR A 274 -20.15 11.40 -7.37
CA THR A 274 -20.96 10.23 -7.74
C THR A 274 -20.47 9.68 -9.05
N VAL A 275 -20.05 8.42 -9.06
CA VAL A 275 -19.61 7.71 -10.26
C VAL A 275 -20.62 6.62 -10.58
N LEU A 276 -21.17 6.65 -11.79
CA LEU A 276 -22.03 5.59 -12.30
C LEU A 276 -21.17 4.52 -12.95
N ILE A 277 -21.36 3.26 -12.57
CA ILE A 277 -20.64 2.12 -13.12
C ILE A 277 -21.63 1.02 -13.50
N PRO A 278 -21.40 0.26 -14.58
CA PRO A 278 -22.25 -0.88 -14.94
C PRO A 278 -22.42 -1.85 -13.76
N ALA A 279 -23.63 -2.40 -13.58
CA ALA A 279 -23.97 -3.27 -12.46
C ALA A 279 -23.12 -4.55 -12.40
N GLU A 280 -22.64 -5.02 -13.55
CA GLU A 280 -21.68 -6.12 -13.67
C GLU A 280 -20.29 -5.81 -13.08
N MET A 281 -19.95 -4.53 -12.87
CA MET A 281 -18.73 -4.08 -12.19
C MET A 281 -18.98 -3.65 -10.73
N ALA A 282 -20.18 -3.84 -10.19
CA ALA A 282 -20.55 -3.40 -8.84
C ALA A 282 -19.74 -4.09 -7.71
N TRP A 283 -19.15 -5.26 -7.97
CA TRP A 283 -18.28 -5.92 -7.00
C TRP A 283 -16.92 -5.18 -6.88
N ASN A 284 -16.35 -4.70 -7.99
CA ASN A 284 -15.14 -3.86 -8.01
C ASN A 284 -15.36 -2.54 -7.27
N ALA A 285 -16.58 -1.99 -7.40
CA ALA A 285 -17.02 -0.79 -6.71
C ALA A 285 -17.02 -0.91 -5.19
N THR A 286 -17.53 -2.05 -4.70
CA THR A 286 -17.60 -2.37 -3.27
C THR A 286 -16.19 -2.51 -2.69
N LEU A 287 -15.27 -3.13 -3.43
CA LEU A 287 -13.85 -3.20 -3.08
C LEU A 287 -13.17 -1.84 -3.05
N LEU A 288 -13.43 -0.99 -4.05
CA LEU A 288 -12.93 0.38 -4.07
C LEU A 288 -13.45 1.21 -2.89
N GLN A 289 -14.73 1.11 -2.55
CA GLN A 289 -15.31 1.78 -1.39
C GLN A 289 -14.73 1.26 -0.08
N ALA A 290 -14.51 -0.05 0.05
CA ALA A 290 -13.88 -0.64 1.22
C ALA A 290 -12.43 -0.16 1.40
N ALA A 291 -11.66 -0.12 0.31
CA ALA A 291 -10.28 0.36 0.32
C ALA A 291 -10.21 1.87 0.66
N HIS A 292 -11.10 2.68 0.08
CA HIS A 292 -11.19 4.11 0.38
C HIS A 292 -11.57 4.37 1.85
N ARG A 293 -12.53 3.62 2.42
CA ARG A 293 -12.88 3.70 3.84
C ARG A 293 -11.70 3.33 4.73
N ALA A 294 -10.98 2.26 4.42
CA ALA A 294 -9.79 1.87 5.18
C ALA A 294 -8.70 2.97 5.17
N GLN A 295 -8.53 3.66 4.04
CA GLN A 295 -7.58 4.77 3.91
C GLN A 295 -7.98 5.98 4.76
N LEU A 296 -9.26 6.35 4.76
CA LEU A 296 -9.78 7.45 5.59
C LEU A 296 -9.64 7.16 7.09
N THR A 297 -9.95 5.93 7.52
CA THR A 297 -9.81 5.52 8.92
C THR A 297 -8.35 5.57 9.38
N ASN A 298 -7.42 5.11 8.54
CA ASN A 298 -5.98 5.17 8.83
C ASN A 298 -5.45 6.62 8.88
N GLY A 299 -5.90 7.49 7.97
CA GLY A 299 -5.52 8.91 7.97
C GLY A 299 -6.06 9.69 9.18
N ALA A 300 -7.29 9.38 9.63
CA ALA A 300 -7.89 9.99 10.83
C ALA A 300 -7.17 9.57 12.12
N LEU A 301 -6.79 8.29 12.24
CA LEU A 301 -5.97 7.79 13.34
C LEU A 301 -4.61 8.50 13.41
N PHE A 302 -3.98 8.74 12.26
CA PHE A 302 -2.67 9.40 12.17
C PHE A 302 -2.72 10.89 12.57
N LYS A 303 -3.81 11.60 12.23
CA LYS A 303 -4.01 13.00 12.67
C LYS A 303 -4.29 13.11 14.17
N LYS A 304 -5.00 12.14 14.75
CA LYS A 304 -5.35 12.16 16.18
C LYS A 304 -4.12 11.95 17.09
N THR A 305 -3.13 11.19 16.64
CA THR A 305 -1.85 11.02 17.37
C THR A 305 -0.92 12.23 17.30
N GLN A 306 -1.05 13.11 16.30
CA GLN A 306 -0.25 14.35 16.22
C GLN A 306 -0.86 15.54 16.99
N GLY A 307 -2.15 15.49 17.32
CA GLY A 307 -2.85 16.59 18.01
C GLY A 307 -2.92 16.47 19.53
N GLY A 308 -2.30 15.46 20.14
CA GLY A 308 -2.46 15.11 21.55
C GLY A 308 -1.63 15.91 22.56
N ASP A 309 -0.65 16.70 22.11
CA ASP A 309 0.11 17.59 22.99
C ASP A 309 -0.23 19.06 22.70
N LYS A 310 -1.29 19.54 23.35
CA LYS A 310 -1.55 20.96 23.63
C LYS A 310 -2.14 21.10 25.02
#